data_AF-T1L5K0-F1
#
_entry.id   AF-T1L5K0-F1
#
_cell.length_a   1.000
_cell.length_b   1.000
_cell.length_c   1.000
_cell.angle_alpha   90.00
_cell.angle_beta   90.00
_cell.angle_gamma   90.00
#
_symmetry.space_group_name_H-M   'P 1'
#
loop_
_entity.id
_entity.type
_entity.pdbx_description
1 polymer ?
#
loop_
_entity_poly.entity_id
_entity_poly.type
_entity_poly.pdbx_seq_one_letter_code
_entity_poly.pdbx_strand_id
1 'polypeptide(L)'
;MTEQNDSDKTTFKVKFLGDYHDIVIHWNDEYGYQQLKKQLFAQLESITGVPSQHILRILLPGLRAQWQLGSNLYEHYYTIWNLINYPEHGLYKDQFCYAISFAGNRFLLDYTVSFDSAPNMNLSNTHITYRLIPERTVPEGVCRLSFCQHRNTKSIFKKIQDLINNVVLNAKIWSHVQPIRVMRPRRKIYRQFNVLQYFWLICDDVYSRFPNEAQRLINWEPSLYLRTRG
;
A
#
# COMPACT_ATOMS: atom_id res chain seq x y z
N MET A 1 -19.47 22.34 30.18
CA MET A 1 -18.95 21.04 29.73
C MET A 1 -17.76 21.32 28.84
N THR A 2 -16.57 21.26 29.40
CA THR A 2 -15.30 21.52 28.72
C THR A 2 -14.89 20.28 27.94
N GLU A 3 -14.92 20.37 26.61
CA GLU A 3 -14.26 19.41 25.73
C GLU A 3 -12.77 19.45 26.05
N GLN A 4 -12.29 18.40 26.70
CA GLN A 4 -10.88 18.16 26.94
C GLN A 4 -10.28 17.83 25.57
N ASN A 5 -9.60 18.82 24.97
CA ASN A 5 -8.88 18.67 23.72
C ASN A 5 -7.73 17.69 23.98
N ASP A 6 -7.99 16.42 23.72
CA ASP A 6 -7.15 15.30 24.12
C ASP A 6 -5.93 15.24 23.16
N SER A 7 -4.97 16.15 23.39
CA SER A 7 -3.70 16.31 22.66
C SER A 7 -2.94 14.97 22.46
N ASP A 8 -3.23 14.00 23.32
CA ASP A 8 -2.47 12.77 23.47
C ASP A 8 -3.05 11.62 22.65
N LYS A 9 -4.12 11.86 21.87
CA LYS A 9 -4.65 10.89 20.92
C LYS A 9 -5.07 11.49 19.59
N THR A 10 -4.89 10.72 18.52
CA THR A 10 -5.43 11.02 17.19
C THR A 10 -6.32 9.87 16.75
N THR A 11 -7.54 10.18 16.31
CA THR A 11 -8.49 9.18 15.79
C THR A 11 -8.91 9.54 14.37
N PHE A 12 -8.97 8.56 13.48
CA PHE A 12 -9.44 8.73 12.11
C PHE A 12 -10.10 7.46 11.57
N LYS A 13 -10.92 7.61 10.54
CA LYS A 13 -11.64 6.50 9.90
C LYS A 13 -10.94 6.05 8.63
N VAL A 14 -10.91 4.74 8.45
CA VAL A 14 -10.42 4.08 7.24
C VAL A 14 -11.51 3.18 6.68
N LYS A 15 -11.89 3.40 5.42
CA LYS A 15 -12.78 2.51 4.67
C LYS A 15 -11.95 1.47 3.93
N PHE A 16 -12.22 0.20 4.21
CA PHE A 16 -11.56 -0.92 3.56
C PHE A 16 -12.61 -1.93 3.07
N LEU A 17 -12.57 -2.23 1.77
CA LEU A 17 -13.47 -3.19 1.12
C LEU A 17 -14.97 -2.97 1.39
N GLY A 18 -15.37 -1.71 1.61
CA GLY A 18 -16.76 -1.28 1.86
C GLY A 18 -17.06 -0.94 3.31
N ASP A 19 -16.28 -1.46 4.26
CA ASP A 19 -16.51 -1.32 5.69
C ASP A 19 -15.64 -0.22 6.30
N TYR A 20 -16.15 0.53 7.29
CA TYR A 20 -15.38 1.55 8.01
C TYR A 20 -14.78 0.98 9.28
N HIS A 21 -13.54 1.37 9.55
CA HIS A 21 -12.76 1.03 10.74
C HIS A 21 -12.22 2.30 11.38
N ASP A 22 -12.28 2.39 12.70
CA ASP A 22 -11.64 3.46 13.46
C ASP A 22 -10.19 3.06 13.76
N ILE A 23 -9.26 3.97 13.48
CA ILE A 23 -7.85 3.87 13.87
C ILE A 23 -7.58 4.91 14.94
N VAL A 24 -6.98 4.47 16.05
CA VAL A 24 -6.64 5.30 17.20
C VAL A 24 -5.13 5.24 17.44
N ILE A 25 -4.49 6.39 17.50
CA ILE A 25 -3.07 6.54 17.85
C ILE A 25 -2.97 7.30 19.16
N HIS A 26 -2.38 6.67 20.17
CA HIS A 26 -1.99 7.31 21.42
C HIS A 26 -0.55 7.83 21.31
N TRP A 27 -0.35 9.09 21.65
CA TRP A 27 0.95 9.77 21.62
C TRP A 27 1.64 9.68 22.98
N ASN A 28 2.96 9.48 22.93
CA ASN A 28 3.84 9.55 24.09
C ASN A 28 5.10 10.30 23.66
N ASP A 29 5.61 11.17 24.53
CA ASP A 29 6.65 12.15 24.22
C ASP A 29 8.04 11.54 24.00
N GLU A 30 8.33 10.37 24.57
CA GLU A 30 9.70 9.81 24.57
C GLU A 30 10.07 9.03 23.29
N TYR A 31 9.09 8.41 22.61
CA TYR A 31 9.31 7.56 21.41
C TYR A 31 8.15 7.63 20.40
N GLY A 32 7.60 8.82 20.18
CA GLY A 32 6.34 9.02 19.45
C GLY A 32 6.24 8.34 18.08
N TYR A 33 7.30 8.37 17.26
CA TYR A 33 7.25 7.77 15.92
C TYR A 33 7.33 6.23 15.92
N GLN A 34 8.02 5.61 16.88
CA GLN A 34 8.07 4.14 16.97
C GLN A 34 6.75 3.59 17.47
N GLN A 35 6.14 4.26 18.46
CA GLN A 35 4.83 3.89 18.97
C GLN A 35 3.74 4.09 17.91
N LEU A 36 3.78 5.19 17.16
CA LEU A 36 2.94 5.40 15.98
C LEU A 36 3.00 4.21 15.02
N LYS A 37 4.21 3.77 14.65
CA LYS A 37 4.38 2.62 13.76
C LYS A 37 3.79 1.35 14.36
N LYS A 38 4.09 1.01 15.62
CA LYS A 38 3.55 -0.20 16.27
C LYS A 38 2.02 -0.21 16.25
N GLN A 39 1.41 0.89 16.67
CA GLN A 39 -0.05 1.00 16.77
C GLN A 39 -0.72 0.96 15.39
N LEU A 40 -0.17 1.68 14.42
CA LEU A 40 -0.76 1.77 13.08
C LEU A 40 -0.66 0.44 12.33
N PHE A 41 0.49 -0.23 12.37
CA PHE A 41 0.68 -1.51 11.69
C PHE A 41 -0.15 -2.62 12.34
N ALA A 42 -0.26 -2.67 13.67
CA ALA A 42 -1.08 -3.65 14.37
C ALA A 42 -2.57 -3.49 14.04
N GLN A 43 -3.07 -2.25 13.99
CA GLN A 43 -4.46 -1.99 13.62
C GLN A 43 -4.73 -2.35 12.15
N LEU A 44 -3.82 -2.03 11.23
CA LEU A 44 -3.97 -2.45 9.82
C LEU A 44 -3.88 -3.97 9.66
N GLU A 45 -3.04 -4.66 10.42
CA GLU A 45 -3.00 -6.12 10.46
C GLU A 45 -4.36 -6.68 10.93
N SER A 46 -4.97 -6.12 11.97
CA SER A 46 -6.31 -6.50 12.44
C SER A 46 -7.40 -6.26 11.38
N ILE A 47 -7.36 -5.10 10.69
CA ILE A 47 -8.34 -4.73 9.66
C ILE A 47 -8.22 -5.61 8.41
N THR A 48 -6.99 -5.91 8.00
CA THR A 48 -6.72 -6.56 6.71
C THR A 48 -6.42 -8.05 6.82
N GLY A 49 -6.11 -8.55 8.02
CA GLY A 49 -5.63 -9.92 8.25
C GLY A 49 -4.34 -10.26 7.50
N VAL A 50 -3.57 -9.23 7.08
CA VAL A 50 -2.23 -9.38 6.51
C VAL A 50 -1.23 -9.15 7.63
N PRO A 51 -0.36 -10.13 7.95
CA PRO A 51 0.61 -9.98 9.03
C PRO A 51 1.54 -8.79 8.79
N SER A 52 1.81 -8.01 9.84
CA SER A 52 2.59 -6.78 9.76
C SER A 52 3.98 -6.98 9.14
N GLN A 53 4.59 -8.17 9.27
CA GLN A 53 5.85 -8.51 8.61
C GLN A 53 5.82 -8.46 7.07
N HIS A 54 4.63 -8.55 6.46
CA HIS A 54 4.44 -8.40 5.02
C HIS A 54 4.12 -6.95 4.63
N ILE A 55 3.82 -6.07 5.57
CA ILE A 55 3.56 -4.66 5.27
C ILE A 55 4.91 -3.95 5.15
N LEU A 56 5.27 -3.46 3.97
CA LEU A 56 6.53 -2.74 3.76
C LEU A 56 6.47 -1.32 4.33
N ARG A 57 5.42 -0.59 3.95
CA ARG A 57 5.22 0.82 4.28
C ARG A 57 3.77 1.24 4.10
N ILE A 58 3.45 2.38 4.70
CA ILE A 58 2.17 3.06 4.55
C ILE A 58 2.46 4.43 3.97
N LEU A 59 1.75 4.78 2.90
CA LEU A 59 1.80 6.10 2.27
C LEU A 59 0.66 6.96 2.81
N LEU A 60 1.02 8.08 3.42
CA LEU A 60 0.11 9.04 4.01
C LEU A 60 0.20 10.35 3.19
N PRO A 61 -0.91 11.00 2.82
CA PRO A 61 -0.86 12.15 1.92
C PRO A 61 -0.18 13.32 2.62
N GLY A 62 0.80 13.91 1.96
CA GLY A 62 1.48 15.12 2.41
C GLY A 62 1.15 16.30 1.50
N LEU A 63 1.18 17.52 2.05
CA LEU A 63 1.17 18.73 1.24
C LEU A 63 2.60 19.15 0.94
N ARG A 64 2.92 19.44 -0.34
CA ARG A 64 4.09 20.26 -0.65
C ARG A 64 3.79 21.69 -0.24
N ALA A 65 4.76 22.35 0.41
CA ALA A 65 4.77 23.82 0.44
C ALA A 65 4.70 24.31 -1.02
N GLN A 66 3.78 25.23 -1.32
CA GLN A 66 3.39 25.70 -2.66
C GLN A 66 4.53 26.35 -3.49
N TRP A 67 5.78 26.31 -3.03
CA TRP A 67 6.91 27.08 -3.56
C TRP A 67 7.79 26.33 -4.57
N GLN A 68 7.45 25.11 -4.97
CA GLN A 68 8.21 24.38 -6.00
C GLN A 68 7.33 23.91 -7.17
N LEU A 69 7.31 24.80 -8.16
CA LEU A 69 7.21 24.60 -9.61
C LEU A 69 5.92 24.05 -10.22
N GLY A 70 5.48 24.77 -11.27
CA GLY A 70 4.72 24.20 -12.36
C GLY A 70 5.43 22.98 -12.97
N SER A 71 4.62 22.09 -13.53
CA SER A 71 4.92 20.74 -14.03
C SER A 71 4.70 19.59 -13.03
N ASN A 72 3.55 18.93 -13.24
CA ASN A 72 3.19 17.55 -12.88
C ASN A 72 2.84 17.22 -11.41
N LEU A 73 1.55 17.37 -11.07
CA LEU A 73 0.58 16.39 -10.53
C LEU A 73 1.04 15.12 -9.75
N TYR A 74 2.24 15.04 -9.19
CA TYR A 74 2.61 13.93 -8.32
C TYR A 74 2.11 14.22 -6.90
N GLU A 75 1.07 13.50 -6.49
CA GLU A 75 0.61 13.46 -5.10
C GLU A 75 1.80 13.19 -4.18
N HIS A 76 2.10 14.12 -3.26
CA HIS A 76 3.17 13.96 -2.30
C HIS A 76 2.69 13.06 -1.16
N TYR A 77 3.54 12.12 -0.72
CA TYR A 77 3.22 11.20 0.36
C TYR A 77 4.35 11.19 1.39
N TYR A 78 3.97 11.35 2.66
CA TYR A 78 4.79 10.89 3.78
C TYR A 78 4.85 9.36 3.76
N THR A 79 6.03 8.82 3.99
CA THR A 79 6.24 7.37 4.03
C THR A 79 6.47 6.91 5.47
N ILE A 80 5.59 6.06 5.97
CA ILE A 80 5.75 5.39 7.26
C ILE A 80 6.27 3.99 6.98
N TRP A 81 7.56 3.78 7.20
CA TRP A 81 8.20 2.48 6.99
C TRP A 81 7.95 1.52 8.16
N ASN A 82 7.89 0.22 7.85
CA ASN A 82 7.80 -0.81 8.88
C ASN A 82 9.05 -0.82 9.78
N LEU A 83 8.84 -1.02 11.08
CA LEU A 83 9.89 -1.14 12.09
C LEU A 83 10.89 -2.27 11.84
N ILE A 84 10.46 -3.38 11.22
CA ILE A 84 11.32 -4.56 11.01
C ILE A 84 12.54 -4.20 10.15
N ASN A 85 12.35 -3.34 9.14
CA ASN A 85 13.39 -3.03 8.15
C ASN A 85 13.94 -1.61 8.31
N TYR A 86 13.17 -0.71 8.91
CA TYR A 86 13.49 0.71 9.00
C TYR A 86 13.10 1.27 10.38
N PRO A 87 13.78 0.85 11.46
CA PRO A 87 13.47 1.31 12.81
C PRO A 87 13.62 2.83 12.93
N GLU A 88 14.66 3.40 12.31
CA GLU A 88 15.08 4.80 12.48
C GLU A 88 14.24 5.83 11.68
N HIS A 89 13.53 5.40 10.63
CA HIS A 89 12.78 6.33 9.77
C HIS A 89 11.42 6.72 10.38
N GLY A 90 11.35 7.80 11.14
CA GLY A 90 10.12 8.28 11.78
C GLY A 90 9.31 9.27 10.93
N LEU A 91 8.01 9.35 11.21
CA LEU A 91 7.16 10.49 10.88
C LEU A 91 6.84 11.22 12.19
N TYR A 92 7.03 12.54 12.23
CA TYR A 92 6.76 13.32 13.44
C TYR A 92 5.24 13.44 13.69
N LYS A 93 4.86 13.56 14.97
CA LYS A 93 3.46 13.70 15.42
C LYS A 93 2.73 14.79 14.62
N ASP A 94 3.33 15.96 14.50
CA ASP A 94 2.70 17.11 13.82
C ASP A 94 2.44 16.83 12.34
N GLN A 95 3.39 16.21 11.63
CA GLN A 95 3.23 15.84 10.23
C GLN A 95 2.12 14.81 10.04
N PHE A 96 2.05 13.82 10.93
CA PHE A 96 0.99 12.82 10.93
C PHE A 96 -0.37 13.48 11.21
N CYS A 97 -0.53 14.19 12.32
CA CYS A 97 -1.77 14.85 12.70
C CYS A 97 -2.25 15.84 11.63
N TYR A 98 -1.33 16.59 11.02
CA TYR A 98 -1.65 17.48 9.93
C TYR A 98 -2.20 16.73 8.72
N ALA A 99 -1.56 15.62 8.30
CA ALA A 99 -2.06 14.82 7.19
C ALA A 99 -3.44 14.19 7.45
N ILE A 100 -3.69 13.75 8.70
CA ILE A 100 -4.99 13.25 9.14
C ILE A 100 -6.06 14.35 9.03
N SER A 101 -5.78 15.54 9.58
CA SER A 101 -6.67 16.70 9.50
C SER A 101 -6.90 17.16 8.07
N PHE A 102 -5.84 17.19 7.25
CA PHE A 102 -5.93 17.51 5.83
C PHE A 102 -6.92 16.59 5.11
N ALA A 103 -6.93 15.29 5.41
CA ALA A 103 -7.86 14.36 4.80
C ALA A 103 -9.32 14.45 5.31
N GLY A 104 -9.60 15.32 6.28
CA GLY A 104 -10.89 15.36 6.97
C GLY A 104 -11.12 14.14 7.86
N ASN A 105 -10.04 13.55 8.39
CA ASN A 105 -10.05 12.37 9.26
C ASN A 105 -10.68 11.11 8.63
N ARG A 106 -10.82 11.06 7.29
CA ARG A 106 -11.41 9.93 6.57
C ARG A 106 -10.56 9.53 5.38
N PHE A 107 -10.28 8.23 5.31
CA PHE A 107 -9.44 7.66 4.27
C PHE A 107 -10.10 6.44 3.64
N LEU A 108 -9.79 6.22 2.38
CA LEU A 108 -9.91 4.93 1.72
C LEU A 108 -8.56 4.21 1.83
N LEU A 109 -8.58 2.93 2.17
CA LEU A 109 -7.38 2.10 2.19
C LEU A 109 -7.19 1.45 0.81
N ASP A 110 -6.16 1.91 0.09
CA ASP A 110 -5.66 1.24 -1.11
C ASP A 110 -4.48 0.34 -0.77
N TYR A 111 -4.20 -0.62 -1.64
CA TYR A 111 -3.01 -1.45 -1.53
C TYR A 111 -2.32 -1.70 -2.88
N THR A 112 -1.02 -1.86 -2.81
CA THR A 112 -0.20 -2.43 -3.88
C THR A 112 0.61 -3.57 -3.32
N VAL A 113 0.58 -4.71 -4.02
CA VAL A 113 1.36 -5.88 -3.65
C VAL A 113 2.53 -5.98 -4.60
N SER A 114 3.71 -6.27 -4.06
CA SER A 114 4.95 -6.31 -4.80
C SER A 114 5.77 -7.53 -4.39
N PHE A 115 6.55 -8.04 -5.35
CA PHE A 115 7.58 -9.03 -5.10
C PHE A 115 8.94 -8.44 -5.46
N ASP A 116 9.52 -7.69 -4.55
CA ASP A 116 10.83 -7.09 -4.78
C ASP A 116 11.55 -6.74 -3.50
N SER A 117 11.58 -7.70 -2.59
CA SER A 117 12.46 -7.59 -1.44
C SER A 117 13.88 -7.63 -1.98
N ALA A 118 14.57 -6.50 -1.86
CA ALA A 118 15.98 -6.45 -2.19
C ALA A 118 16.70 -7.54 -1.37
N PRO A 119 17.64 -8.31 -1.94
CA PRO A 119 18.23 -9.46 -1.26
C PRO A 119 18.88 -9.13 0.10
N ASN A 120 19.17 -7.85 0.34
CA ASN A 120 19.76 -7.31 1.56
C ASN A 120 18.74 -6.80 2.59
N MET A 121 17.43 -6.91 2.33
CA MET A 121 16.38 -6.53 3.27
C MET A 121 15.79 -7.76 3.92
N ASN A 122 15.45 -7.67 5.22
CA ASN A 122 14.72 -8.70 5.94
C ASN A 122 13.22 -8.59 5.65
N LEU A 123 12.89 -8.62 4.36
CA LEU A 123 11.53 -8.57 3.86
C LEU A 123 11.18 -9.94 3.29
N SER A 124 9.97 -10.38 3.61
CA SER A 124 9.34 -11.52 2.94
C SER A 124 9.31 -11.28 1.42
N ASN A 125 9.39 -12.37 0.63
CA ASN A 125 9.35 -12.28 -0.84
C ASN A 125 8.18 -11.44 -1.35
N THR A 126 7.04 -11.54 -0.66
CA THR A 126 5.79 -10.83 -0.95
C THR A 126 5.55 -9.76 0.09
N HIS A 127 5.41 -8.51 -0.34
CA HIS A 127 5.09 -7.40 0.54
C HIS A 127 3.94 -6.53 0.01
N ILE A 128 3.21 -5.92 0.94
CA ILE A 128 2.11 -4.99 0.67
C ILE A 128 2.52 -3.58 1.07
N THR A 129 2.19 -2.61 0.23
CA THR A 129 2.23 -1.19 0.56
C THR A 129 0.79 -0.70 0.65
N TYR A 130 0.43 -0.12 1.79
CA TYR A 130 -0.86 0.54 1.94
C TYR A 130 -0.77 2.01 1.57
N ARG A 131 -1.85 2.57 1.01
CA ARG A 131 -2.01 4.01 0.84
C ARG A 131 -3.28 4.45 1.54
N LEU A 132 -3.16 5.51 2.33
CA LEU A 132 -4.28 6.20 2.93
C LEU A 132 -4.68 7.33 2.01
N ILE A 133 -5.79 7.19 1.31
CA ILE A 133 -6.25 8.15 0.30
C ILE A 133 -7.37 8.97 0.90
N PRO A 134 -7.30 10.31 0.95
CA PRO A 134 -8.37 11.12 1.49
C PRO A 134 -9.69 10.79 0.80
N GLU A 135 -10.73 10.43 1.57
CA GLU A 135 -11.99 9.95 0.97
C GLU A 135 -12.60 10.99 0.03
N ARG A 136 -12.51 12.27 0.41
CA ARG A 136 -12.99 13.41 -0.38
C ARG A 136 -12.35 13.58 -1.76
N THR A 137 -11.19 12.95 -2.02
CA THR A 137 -10.50 13.07 -3.32
C THR A 137 -10.92 11.99 -4.31
N VAL A 138 -11.77 11.04 -3.91
CA VAL A 138 -12.26 9.97 -4.77
C VAL A 138 -13.78 10.09 -4.90
N PRO A 139 -14.29 10.60 -6.04
CA PRO A 139 -15.72 10.60 -6.31
C PRO A 139 -16.26 9.16 -6.29
N GLU A 140 -17.44 8.98 -5.74
CA GLU A 140 -18.14 7.70 -5.75
C GLU A 140 -18.34 7.22 -7.19
N GLY A 141 -18.16 5.92 -7.45
CA GLY A 141 -18.34 5.37 -8.79
C GLY A 141 -17.13 5.48 -9.72
N VAL A 142 -16.11 6.28 -9.38
CA VAL A 142 -15.03 6.65 -10.32
C VAL A 142 -13.69 6.03 -9.93
N CYS A 143 -12.97 5.50 -10.92
CA CYS A 143 -11.58 5.09 -10.75
C CYS A 143 -10.60 6.23 -11.08
N ARG A 144 -9.61 6.40 -10.22
CA ARG A 144 -8.49 7.33 -10.36
C ARG A 144 -7.17 6.56 -10.41
N LEU A 145 -6.12 7.23 -10.88
CA LEU A 145 -4.76 6.68 -10.90
C LEU A 145 -4.33 6.13 -9.53
N SER A 146 -4.74 6.81 -8.44
CA SER A 146 -4.39 6.45 -7.07
C SER A 146 -5.37 5.49 -6.40
N PHE A 147 -6.60 5.31 -6.90
CA PHE A 147 -7.61 4.42 -6.29
C PHE A 147 -8.64 3.92 -7.30
N CYS A 148 -9.01 2.64 -7.22
CA CYS A 148 -10.15 2.12 -7.96
C CYS A 148 -10.96 1.10 -7.16
N GLN A 149 -12.25 1.41 -6.96
CA GLN A 149 -13.19 0.55 -6.24
C GLN A 149 -13.34 -0.84 -6.90
N HIS A 150 -13.27 -0.94 -8.23
CA HIS A 150 -13.42 -2.21 -8.95
C HIS A 150 -12.21 -3.14 -8.81
N ARG A 151 -11.03 -2.59 -8.47
CA ARG A 151 -9.83 -3.35 -8.14
C ARG A 151 -9.83 -3.80 -6.68
N ASN A 152 -10.35 -2.98 -5.79
CA ASN A 152 -10.34 -3.18 -4.35
C ASN A 152 -11.61 -3.92 -3.88
N THR A 153 -11.78 -5.17 -4.34
CA THR A 153 -12.92 -6.03 -3.97
C THR A 153 -12.53 -7.09 -2.94
N LYS A 154 -13.49 -7.54 -2.12
CA LYS A 154 -13.28 -8.59 -1.10
C LYS A 154 -12.71 -9.88 -1.71
N SER A 155 -13.18 -10.28 -2.89
CA SER A 155 -12.72 -11.51 -3.56
C SER A 155 -11.27 -11.42 -4.03
N ILE A 156 -10.87 -10.30 -4.64
CA ILE A 156 -9.50 -10.06 -5.08
C ILE A 156 -8.56 -10.01 -3.86
N PHE A 157 -8.93 -9.24 -2.85
CA PHE A 157 -8.10 -9.09 -1.66
C PHE A 157 -7.93 -10.41 -0.91
N LYS A 158 -8.98 -11.23 -0.80
CA LYS A 158 -8.89 -12.57 -0.22
C LYS A 158 -7.86 -13.45 -0.93
N LYS A 159 -7.81 -13.42 -2.27
CA LYS A 159 -6.78 -14.15 -3.03
C LYS A 159 -5.36 -13.66 -2.72
N ILE A 160 -5.18 -12.35 -2.56
CA ILE A 160 -3.89 -11.77 -2.17
C ILE A 160 -3.51 -12.22 -0.76
N GLN A 161 -4.46 -12.16 0.18
CA GLN A 161 -4.27 -12.60 1.55
C GLN A 161 -3.89 -14.09 1.61
N ASP A 162 -4.60 -14.95 0.89
CA ASP A 162 -4.29 -16.38 0.78
C ASP A 162 -2.87 -16.61 0.24
N LEU A 163 -2.43 -15.83 -0.75
CA LEU A 163 -1.08 -15.90 -1.31
C LEU A 163 -0.01 -15.45 -0.32
N ILE A 164 -0.23 -14.34 0.40
CA ILE A 164 0.69 -13.82 1.40
C ILE A 164 0.85 -14.81 2.56
N ASN A 165 -0.26 -15.39 3.02
CA ASN A 165 -0.27 -16.30 4.16
C ASN A 165 0.18 -17.74 3.80
N ASN A 166 0.33 -18.06 2.51
CA ASN A 166 0.83 -19.37 2.08
C ASN A 166 2.37 -19.45 2.16
N VAL A 167 2.86 -19.81 3.34
CA VAL A 167 4.30 -19.93 3.64
C VAL A 167 5.02 -20.89 2.69
N VAL A 168 4.41 -22.05 2.38
CA VAL A 168 5.01 -23.08 1.52
C VAL A 168 5.17 -22.59 0.09
N LEU A 169 4.13 -21.96 -0.48
CA LEU A 169 4.18 -21.40 -1.81
C LEU A 169 5.18 -20.23 -1.89
N ASN A 170 5.18 -19.35 -0.89
CA ASN A 170 6.12 -18.23 -0.85
C ASN A 170 7.58 -18.68 -0.77
N ALA A 171 7.88 -19.70 0.05
CA ALA A 171 9.22 -20.29 0.13
C ALA A 171 9.63 -20.91 -1.21
N LYS A 172 8.73 -21.64 -1.87
CA LYS A 172 8.98 -22.23 -3.19
C LYS A 172 9.23 -21.17 -4.26
N ILE A 173 8.41 -20.12 -4.34
CA ILE A 173 8.63 -19.03 -5.29
C ILE A 173 9.97 -18.34 -5.00
N TRP A 174 10.26 -18.08 -3.72
CA TRP A 174 11.49 -17.41 -3.30
C TRP A 174 12.74 -18.19 -3.72
N SER A 175 12.77 -19.53 -3.58
CA SER A 175 13.93 -20.32 -3.98
C SER A 175 14.27 -20.22 -5.48
N HIS A 176 13.27 -19.95 -6.33
CA HIS A 176 13.49 -19.70 -7.76
C HIS A 176 13.90 -18.25 -8.07
N VAL A 177 13.43 -17.29 -7.27
CA VAL A 177 13.58 -15.85 -7.52
C VAL A 177 14.83 -15.27 -6.88
N GLN A 178 15.21 -15.75 -5.69
CA GLN A 178 16.36 -15.30 -4.91
C GLN A 178 17.68 -15.20 -5.71
N PRO A 179 18.05 -16.18 -6.57
CA PRO A 179 19.30 -16.09 -7.33
C PRO A 179 19.26 -15.04 -8.45
N ILE A 180 18.08 -14.58 -8.85
CA ILE A 180 17.90 -13.64 -9.96
C ILE A 180 17.94 -12.23 -9.39
N ARG A 181 18.87 -11.39 -9.85
CA ARG A 181 18.95 -9.97 -9.42
C ARG A 181 18.09 -9.02 -10.24
N VAL A 182 17.81 -9.36 -11.50
CA VAL A 182 17.07 -8.49 -12.42
C VAL A 182 15.58 -8.77 -12.34
N MET A 183 14.75 -7.73 -12.31
CA MET A 183 13.30 -7.86 -12.13
C MET A 183 12.57 -8.54 -13.29
N ARG A 184 12.95 -8.25 -14.53
CA ARG A 184 12.26 -8.77 -15.72
C ARG A 184 12.29 -10.31 -15.80
N PRO A 185 13.40 -11.01 -15.52
CA PRO A 185 13.39 -12.46 -15.39
C PRO A 185 12.56 -13.00 -14.20
N ARG A 186 12.54 -12.32 -13.04
CA ARG A 186 11.69 -12.72 -11.90
C ARG A 186 10.21 -12.78 -12.27
N ARG A 187 9.74 -11.83 -13.09
CA ARG A 187 8.35 -11.82 -13.62
C ARG A 187 7.97 -13.10 -14.36
N LYS A 188 8.91 -13.74 -15.08
CA LYS A 188 8.64 -15.02 -15.76
C LYS A 188 8.31 -16.12 -14.76
N ILE A 189 9.00 -16.16 -13.63
CA ILE A 189 8.72 -17.12 -12.55
C ILE A 189 7.34 -16.83 -11.94
N TYR A 190 7.05 -15.57 -11.59
CA TYR A 190 5.73 -15.22 -11.04
C TYR A 190 4.57 -15.57 -11.97
N ARG A 191 4.78 -15.56 -13.30
CA ARG A 191 3.80 -16.09 -14.27
C ARG A 191 3.64 -17.61 -14.21
N GLN A 192 4.74 -18.35 -14.09
CA GLN A 192 4.69 -19.83 -13.98
C GLN A 192 3.90 -20.28 -12.74
N PHE A 193 3.99 -19.51 -11.65
CA PHE A 193 3.19 -19.74 -10.44
C PHE A 193 1.79 -19.11 -10.50
N ASN A 194 1.40 -18.47 -11.60
CA ASN A 194 0.13 -17.78 -11.79
C ASN A 194 -0.19 -16.71 -10.72
N VAL A 195 0.85 -16.16 -10.10
CA VAL A 195 0.70 -15.16 -9.04
C VAL A 195 0.70 -13.76 -9.64
N LEU A 196 1.50 -13.48 -10.69
CA LEU A 196 1.76 -12.12 -11.21
C LEU A 196 0.50 -11.25 -11.41
N GLN A 197 -0.61 -11.86 -11.82
CA GLN A 197 -1.89 -11.18 -12.04
C GLN A 197 -2.39 -10.39 -10.82
N TYR A 198 -2.14 -10.86 -9.60
CA TYR A 198 -2.63 -10.22 -8.38
C TYR A 198 -1.76 -9.02 -7.93
N PHE A 199 -0.57 -8.86 -8.52
CA PHE A 199 0.42 -7.85 -8.14
C PHE A 199 0.42 -6.67 -9.12
N TRP A 200 -0.11 -6.89 -10.32
CA TRP A 200 -0.19 -5.92 -11.40
C TRP A 200 -1.63 -5.73 -11.89
N LEU A 201 -2.59 -5.76 -10.96
CA LEU A 201 -3.99 -5.42 -11.26
C LEU A 201 -4.10 -3.94 -11.55
N ILE A 202 -4.54 -3.61 -12.75
CA ILE A 202 -4.86 -2.26 -13.19
C ILE A 202 -6.33 -2.23 -13.56
N CYS A 203 -7.01 -1.13 -13.24
CA CYS A 203 -8.34 -0.90 -13.77
C CYS A 203 -8.25 -0.56 -15.26
N ASP A 204 -9.09 -1.16 -16.10
CA ASP A 204 -9.14 -0.86 -17.53
C ASP A 204 -9.36 0.63 -17.82
N ASP A 205 -10.11 1.33 -16.96
CA ASP A 205 -10.31 2.78 -17.06
C ASP A 205 -9.02 3.59 -16.82
N VAL A 206 -8.09 3.07 -16.01
CA VAL A 206 -6.76 3.68 -15.84
C VAL A 206 -5.83 3.27 -16.98
N TYR A 207 -5.94 2.03 -17.43
CA TYR A 207 -5.15 1.49 -18.54
C TYR A 207 -5.46 2.19 -19.88
N SER A 208 -6.73 2.53 -20.13
CA SER A 208 -7.19 3.20 -21.35
C SER A 208 -6.67 4.63 -21.50
N ARG A 209 -6.33 5.30 -20.39
CA ARG A 209 -5.80 6.68 -20.36
C ARG A 209 -4.36 6.81 -20.89
N PHE A 210 -3.64 5.70 -21.06
CA PHE A 210 -2.32 5.73 -21.70
C PHE A 210 -2.46 5.81 -23.22
N PRO A 211 -1.83 6.79 -23.90
CA PRO A 211 -2.11 7.12 -25.29
C PRO A 211 -1.57 6.11 -26.31
N ASN A 212 -0.61 5.25 -25.97
CA ASN A 212 -0.10 4.23 -26.90
C ASN A 212 0.34 2.93 -26.20
N GLU A 213 0.40 1.85 -27.00
CA GLU A 213 0.81 0.53 -26.53
C GLU A 213 2.23 0.49 -25.99
N ALA A 214 3.16 1.29 -26.51
CA ALA A 214 4.54 1.33 -26.00
C ALA A 214 4.58 1.84 -24.54
N GLN A 215 3.83 2.89 -24.21
CA GLN A 215 3.71 3.41 -22.84
C GLN A 215 2.89 2.48 -21.95
N ARG A 216 1.92 1.75 -22.52
CA ARG A 216 1.23 0.68 -21.80
C ARG A 216 2.22 -0.44 -21.48
N LEU A 217 2.97 -0.95 -22.44
CA LEU A 217 3.94 -2.05 -22.30
C LEU A 217 5.15 -1.74 -21.40
N ILE A 218 5.69 -0.51 -21.46
CA ILE A 218 6.82 -0.08 -20.62
C ILE A 218 6.40 -0.05 -19.15
N ASN A 219 5.18 0.37 -18.87
CA ASN A 219 4.70 0.54 -17.51
C ASN A 219 3.90 -0.67 -17.00
N TRP A 220 3.30 -1.47 -17.88
CA TRP A 220 2.22 -2.41 -17.55
C TRP A 220 2.16 -3.57 -18.58
N GLU A 221 2.40 -4.81 -18.15
CA GLU A 221 2.40 -5.96 -19.07
C GLU A 221 0.96 -6.51 -19.26
N PRO A 222 0.33 -6.39 -20.45
CA PRO A 222 -1.04 -6.84 -20.70
C PRO A 222 -1.19 -8.37 -20.67
N SER A 223 -0.10 -9.13 -20.85
CA SER A 223 -0.08 -10.58 -20.84
C SER A 223 0.22 -11.12 -19.43
N LEU A 224 -0.74 -11.02 -18.51
CA LEU A 224 -0.60 -11.57 -17.15
C LEU A 224 -0.67 -13.11 -17.10
N TYR A 225 -1.13 -13.75 -18.19
CA TYR A 225 -1.19 -15.19 -18.35
C TYR A 225 -0.06 -15.73 -19.23
N LEU A 226 0.56 -16.83 -18.80
CA LEU A 226 0.97 -17.89 -19.72
C LEU A 226 -0.20 -18.87 -19.79
N ARG A 227 -1.19 -18.64 -20.66
CA ARG A 227 -2.05 -19.77 -21.08
C ARG A 227 -1.19 -20.62 -22.00
N THR A 228 -0.40 -21.54 -21.43
CA THR A 228 -0.11 -22.77 -22.17
C THR A 228 -1.47 -23.39 -22.39
N ARG A 229 -1.97 -23.26 -23.62
CA ARG A 229 -3.16 -23.97 -24.09
C ARG A 229 -3.01 -25.43 -23.66
N GLY A 230 -4.10 -26.00 -23.13
CA GLY A 230 -4.24 -27.45 -23.10
C GLY A 230 -4.17 -28.02 -24.51
#